data_AF-A0A950KIR4-F1
#
_entry.id   AF-A0A950KIR4-F1
#
_cell.length_a   1.000
_cell.length_b   1.000
_cell.length_c   1.000
_cell.angle_alpha   90.00
_cell.angle_beta   90.00
_cell.angle_gamma   90.00
#
_symmetry.space_group_name_H-M   'P 1'
#
loop_
_entity.id
_entity.type
_entity.pdbx_description
1 polymer ?
#
loop_
_entity_poly.entity_id
_entity_poly.type
_entity_poly.pdbx_seq_one_letter_code
_entity_poly.pdbx_strand_id
1 'polypeptide(L)'
;LPCGPVQSVTSVISYDRLNNATVIDPGLYWLDAAQDALRFYMPVPRAHRVEIVYIAGYGADYTAVPEPVRQGMLTHVASLYEHRGDADMPMPAQAIALYAPFREARL
;
A
#
# COMPACT_ATOMS: atom_id res chain seq x y z
N LEU A 1 -3.36 -6.05 2.88
CA LEU A 1 -3.91 -5.12 1.89
C LEU A 1 -2.80 -4.88 0.87
N PRO A 2 -3.10 -4.91 -0.43
CA PRO A 2 -2.09 -4.97 -1.48
C PRO A 2 -1.23 -3.70 -1.62
N CYS A 3 -1.68 -2.58 -1.07
CA CYS A 3 -0.92 -1.34 -1.00
C CYS A 3 -0.72 -0.95 0.46
N GLY A 4 0.50 -0.63 0.86
CA GLY A 4 0.84 -0.13 2.19
C GLY A 4 1.77 1.09 2.13
N PRO A 5 2.07 1.72 3.28
CA PRO A 5 1.50 1.45 4.61
C PRO A 5 0.05 1.94 4.72
N VAL A 6 -0.82 1.20 5.43
CA VAL A 6 -2.24 1.57 5.58
C VAL A 6 -2.40 2.59 6.71
N GLN A 7 -2.94 3.76 6.39
CA GLN A 7 -3.19 4.83 7.37
C GLN A 7 -4.54 4.65 8.07
N SER A 8 -5.60 4.38 7.31
CA SER A 8 -6.95 4.24 7.85
C SER A 8 -7.84 3.43 6.92
N VAL A 9 -8.78 2.69 7.49
CA VAL A 9 -9.83 2.00 6.74
C VAL A 9 -11.06 2.90 6.69
N THR A 10 -11.49 3.28 5.49
CA THR A 10 -12.64 4.16 5.26
C THR A 10 -13.95 3.39 5.37
N SER A 11 -14.03 2.21 4.74
CA SER A 11 -15.23 1.38 4.80
C SER A 11 -14.93 -0.07 4.43
N VAL A 12 -15.70 -0.98 5.01
CA VAL A 12 -15.73 -2.38 4.62
C VAL A 12 -17.17 -2.76 4.30
N ILE A 13 -17.42 -3.21 3.08
CA ILE A 13 -18.75 -3.51 2.58
C ILE A 13 -18.76 -4.93 2.04
N SER A 14 -19.65 -5.76 2.57
CA SER A 14 -19.95 -7.07 1.99
C SER A 14 -21.08 -6.97 0.98
N TYR A 15 -20.96 -7.73 -0.11
CA TYR A 15 -22.01 -7.90 -1.12
C TYR A 15 -22.45 -9.35 -1.14
N ASP A 16 -23.77 -9.59 -1.16
CA ASP A 16 -24.32 -10.92 -1.37
C ASP A 16 -24.29 -11.34 -2.86
N ARG A 17 -24.84 -12.52 -3.18
CA ARG A 17 -24.90 -13.05 -4.57
C ARG A 17 -25.81 -12.23 -5.50
N LEU A 18 -26.69 -11.41 -4.95
CA LEU A 18 -27.60 -10.52 -5.67
C LEU A 18 -27.07 -9.08 -5.71
N ASN A 19 -25.82 -8.87 -5.24
CA ASN A 19 -25.14 -7.57 -5.18
C ASN A 19 -25.79 -6.58 -4.19
N ASN A 20 -26.53 -7.06 -3.19
CA ASN A 20 -26.99 -6.22 -2.09
C ASN A 20 -25.81 -5.89 -1.16
N ALA A 21 -25.60 -4.60 -0.89
CA ALA A 21 -24.54 -4.12 -0.02
C ALA A 21 -24.95 -4.15 1.45
N THR A 22 -24.04 -4.58 2.32
CA THR A 22 -24.16 -4.48 3.77
C THR A 22 -22.86 -3.93 4.33
N VAL A 23 -22.94 -2.81 5.04
CA VAL A 23 -21.78 -2.21 5.72
C VAL A 23 -21.42 -3.08 6.91
N ILE A 24 -20.14 -3.44 7.01
CA ILE A 24 -19.62 -4.16 8.17
C ILE A 24 -19.27 -3.14 9.24
N ASP A 25 -19.72 -3.39 10.46
CA ASP A 25 -19.43 -2.55 11.62
C ASP A 25 -17.90 -2.48 11.88
N PRO A 26 -17.31 -1.27 12.04
CA PRO A 26 -15.89 -1.11 12.36
C PRO A 26 -15.41 -1.83 13.63
N GLY A 27 -16.29 -2.11 14.58
CA GLY A 27 -15.99 -2.92 15.77
C GLY A 27 -15.81 -4.41 15.47
N LEU A 28 -16.14 -4.88 14.26
CA LEU A 28 -16.00 -6.28 13.83
C LEU A 28 -14.70 -6.57 13.09
N TYR A 29 -13.88 -5.55 12.82
CA TYR A 29 -12.58 -5.71 12.17
C TYR A 29 -11.53 -4.77 12.76
N TRP A 30 -10.26 -5.10 12.56
CA TRP A 30 -9.15 -4.23 12.94
C TRP A 30 -7.99 -4.39 11.97
N LEU A 31 -7.16 -3.35 11.88
CA LEU A 31 -5.92 -3.38 11.14
C LEU A 31 -4.84 -4.05 12.01
N ASP A 32 -4.07 -4.96 11.41
CA ASP A 32 -2.92 -5.60 12.08
C ASP A 32 -1.86 -4.56 12.48
N ALA A 33 -1.03 -4.89 13.47
CA ALA A 33 -0.01 -3.98 13.99
C ALA A 33 1.03 -3.59 12.91
N ALA A 34 1.29 -4.50 11.96
CA ALA A 34 2.15 -4.24 10.80
C ALA A 34 1.47 -3.40 9.69
N GLN A 35 0.20 -3.02 9.86
CA GLN A 35 -0.58 -2.22 8.91
C GLN A 35 -0.70 -2.84 7.50
N ASP A 36 -0.57 -4.16 7.40
CA ASP A 36 -0.51 -4.92 6.15
C ASP A 36 -1.67 -5.91 5.99
N ALA A 37 -2.49 -6.12 7.02
CA ALA A 37 -3.62 -7.04 6.98
C ALA A 37 -4.84 -6.49 7.72
N LEU A 38 -6.03 -6.69 7.15
CA LEU A 38 -7.30 -6.44 7.81
C LEU A 38 -7.81 -7.75 8.41
N ARG A 39 -8.06 -7.77 9.71
CA ARG A 39 -8.50 -8.94 10.47
C ARG A 39 -9.97 -8.76 10.88
N PHE A 40 -10.71 -9.85 10.97
CA PHE A 40 -12.12 -9.87 11.37
C PHE A 40 -12.31 -10.74 12.63
N TYR A 41 -13.18 -10.33 13.55
CA TYR A 41 -13.46 -11.11 14.78
C TYR A 41 -14.23 -12.39 14.50
N MET A 42 -14.99 -12.41 13.41
CA MET A 42 -15.79 -13.54 12.97
C MET A 42 -15.83 -13.60 11.43
N PRO A 43 -16.12 -14.76 10.82
CA PRO A 43 -16.29 -14.85 9.38
C PRO A 43 -17.36 -13.87 8.90
N VAL A 44 -17.07 -13.11 7.84
CA VAL A 44 -18.05 -12.19 7.24
C VAL A 44 -19.23 -13.01 6.71
N PRO A 45 -20.41 -12.95 7.34
CA PRO A 45 -21.51 -13.83 6.96
C PRO A 45 -22.06 -13.44 5.58
N ARG A 46 -22.34 -14.43 4.73
CA ARG A 46 -23.06 -14.25 3.45
C ARG A 46 -22.38 -13.35 2.39
N ALA A 47 -21.08 -13.07 2.52
CA ALA A 47 -20.36 -12.29 1.51
C ALA A 47 -19.99 -13.15 0.29
N HIS A 48 -20.42 -12.72 -0.89
CA HIS A 48 -19.89 -13.16 -2.18
C HIS A 48 -18.67 -12.33 -2.62
N ARG A 49 -18.69 -11.03 -2.30
CA ARG A 49 -17.59 -10.08 -2.51
C ARG A 49 -17.45 -9.19 -1.28
N VAL A 50 -16.23 -8.79 -0.96
CA VAL A 50 -15.95 -7.77 0.06
C VAL A 50 -15.19 -6.63 -0.60
N GLU A 51 -15.71 -5.41 -0.46
CA GLU A 51 -15.05 -4.18 -0.84
C GLU A 51 -14.42 -3.54 0.40
N ILE A 52 -13.17 -3.14 0.27
CA ILE A 52 -12.41 -2.48 1.32
C ILE A 52 -11.87 -1.18 0.74
N VAL A 53 -12.37 -0.06 1.25
CA VAL A 53 -11.87 1.28 0.91
C VAL A 53 -10.98 1.72 2.05
N TYR A 54 -9.74 2.10 1.74
CA TYR A 54 -8.75 2.49 2.73
C TYR A 54 -7.77 3.51 2.14
N ILE A 55 -7.12 4.25 3.02
CA ILE A 55 -6.07 5.20 2.69
C ILE A 55 -4.73 4.52 2.94
N ALA A 56 -3.86 4.52 1.94
CA ALA A 56 -2.50 4.00 2.03
C ALA A 56 -1.48 5.03 1.57
N GLY A 57 -0.31 5.01 2.20
CA GLY A 57 0.80 5.93 1.98
C GLY A 57 1.40 6.42 3.28
N TYR A 58 2.51 7.14 3.21
CA TYR A 58 3.23 7.60 4.41
C TYR A 58 2.59 8.83 5.09
N GLY A 59 1.86 9.66 4.34
CA GLY A 59 1.21 10.86 4.85
C GLY A 59 0.84 11.83 3.73
N ALA A 60 0.23 12.96 4.08
CA ALA A 60 -0.11 14.02 3.12
C ALA A 60 1.12 14.86 2.70
N ASP A 61 2.10 14.98 3.59
CA ASP A 61 3.30 15.79 3.38
C ASP A 61 4.47 14.94 2.89
N TYR A 62 5.34 15.53 2.06
CA TYR A 62 6.55 14.86 1.59
C TYR A 62 7.49 14.43 2.73
N THR A 63 7.49 15.17 3.84
CA THR A 63 8.32 14.87 5.02
C THR A 63 7.91 13.58 5.73
N ALA A 64 6.68 13.10 5.51
CA ALA A 64 6.22 11.82 6.04
C ALA A 64 6.88 10.63 5.33
N VAL A 65 7.33 10.81 4.08
CA VAL A 65 8.04 9.78 3.33
C VAL A 65 9.43 9.57 3.94
N PRO A 66 9.84 8.32 4.23
CA PRO A 66 11.17 8.03 4.76
C PRO A 66 12.28 8.66 3.92
N GLU A 67 13.24 9.30 4.59
CA GLU A 67 14.36 9.97 3.93
C GLU A 67 15.09 9.09 2.89
N PRO A 68 15.37 7.79 3.15
CA PRO A 68 16.03 6.94 2.15
C PRO A 68 15.22 6.80 0.86
N VAL A 69 13.89 6.70 0.97
CA VAL A 69 13.00 6.62 -0.20
C VAL A 69 13.06 7.92 -0.99
N ARG A 70 12.99 9.07 -0.30
CA ARG A 70 13.11 10.38 -0.96
C ARG A 70 14.45 10.54 -1.70
N GLN A 71 15.55 10.17 -1.05
CA GLN A 71 16.88 10.24 -1.67
C GLN A 71 17.06 9.26 -2.84
N GLY A 72 16.49 8.05 -2.72
CA GLY A 72 16.46 7.07 -3.80
C GLY A 72 15.68 7.57 -5.01
N MET A 73 14.54 8.24 -4.79
CA MET A 73 13.74 8.85 -5.84
C MET A 73 14.52 9.96 -6.57
N LEU A 74 15.15 10.87 -5.83
CA LEU A 74 15.96 11.93 -6.41
C LEU A 74 17.09 11.38 -7.28
N THR A 75 17.81 10.39 -6.76
CA THR A 75 18.86 9.70 -7.52
C THR A 75 18.31 9.07 -8.80
N HIS A 76 17.22 8.33 -8.70
CA HIS A 76 16.64 7.62 -9.82
C HIS A 76 16.18 8.61 -10.90
N VAL A 77 15.48 9.66 -10.51
CA VAL A 77 15.00 10.70 -11.44
C VAL A 77 16.15 11.46 -12.09
N ALA A 78 17.22 11.78 -11.34
CA ALA A 78 18.43 12.39 -11.91
C ALA A 78 19.05 11.51 -13.00
N SER A 79 19.19 10.20 -12.74
CA SER A 79 19.72 9.25 -13.72
C SER A 79 18.85 9.18 -14.98
N LEU A 80 17.52 9.18 -14.84
CA LEU A 80 16.59 9.18 -15.98
C LEU A 80 16.67 10.47 -16.80
N TYR A 81 16.92 11.60 -16.12
CA TYR A 81 17.10 12.89 -16.77
C TYR A 81 18.40 12.95 -17.57
N GLU A 82 19.51 12.49 -16.99
CA GLU A 82 20.84 12.48 -17.61
C GLU A 82 20.91 11.56 -18.84
N HIS A 83 20.25 10.39 -18.79
CA HIS A 83 20.31 9.36 -19.83
C HIS A 83 19.05 9.36 -20.70
N ARG A 84 18.50 10.55 -20.97
CA ARG A 84 17.25 10.69 -21.73
C ARG A 84 17.45 10.22 -23.18
N GLY A 85 16.74 9.15 -23.56
CA GLY A 85 16.78 8.60 -24.91
C GLY A 85 17.61 7.32 -25.03
N ASP A 86 18.32 6.96 -23.96
CA ASP A 86 18.99 5.67 -23.86
C ASP A 86 17.95 4.58 -23.52
N ALA A 87 18.01 3.46 -24.23
CA ALA A 87 17.15 2.31 -23.95
C ALA A 87 17.76 1.42 -22.86
N ASP A 88 16.92 0.80 -22.02
CA ASP A 88 17.29 -0.22 -21.04
C ASP A 88 18.38 0.19 -20.03
N MET A 89 18.44 1.47 -19.64
CA MET A 89 19.34 1.89 -18.57
C MET A 89 18.90 1.30 -17.22
N PRO A 90 19.79 0.56 -16.53
CA PRO A 90 19.45 -0.02 -15.24
C PRO A 90 19.30 1.08 -14.19
N MET A 91 18.44 0.81 -13.20
CA MET A 91 18.31 1.68 -12.05
C MET A 91 19.66 1.81 -11.30
N PRO A 92 20.06 3.02 -10.85
CA PRO A 92 21.30 3.20 -10.11
C PRO A 92 21.37 2.31 -8.86
N ALA A 93 22.50 1.63 -8.66
CA ALA A 93 22.70 0.70 -7.54
C ALA A 93 22.44 1.36 -6.17
N GLN A 94 22.81 2.64 -6.02
CA GLN A 94 22.57 3.41 -4.80
C GLN A 94 21.07 3.61 -4.52
N ALA A 95 20.25 3.82 -5.56
CA ALA A 95 18.80 3.97 -5.41
C ALA A 95 18.13 2.62 -5.09
N ILE A 96 18.61 1.52 -5.69
CA ILE A 96 18.19 0.16 -5.31
C ILE A 96 18.46 -0.12 -3.83
N ALA A 97 19.66 0.21 -3.35
CA ALA A 97 20.04 0.03 -1.94
C ALA A 97 19.14 0.83 -0.99
N LEU A 98 18.77 2.05 -1.37
CA LEU A 98 17.89 2.92 -0.59
C LEU A 98 16.43 2.42 -0.55
N TYR A 99 15.97 1.74 -1.59
CA TYR A 99 14.62 1.15 -1.64
C TYR A 99 14.52 -0.23 -0.98
N ALA A 100 15.62 -0.97 -0.89
CA ALA A 100 15.63 -2.35 -0.44
C ALA A 100 14.88 -2.61 0.89
N PRO A 101 15.00 -1.76 1.93
CA PRO A 101 14.31 -1.98 3.21
C PRO A 101 12.78 -1.83 3.14
N PHE A 102 12.25 -1.17 2.11
CA PHE A 102 10.83 -0.83 1.96
C PHE A 102 10.10 -1.76 0.98
N ARG A 103 10.80 -2.76 0.45
CA ARG A 103 10.22 -3.75 -0.47
C ARG A 103 9.47 -4.80 0.34
N GLU A 104 8.27 -5.17 -0.10
CA GLU A 104 7.58 -6.33 0.46
C GLU A 104 8.40 -7.59 0.16
N ALA A 105 9.01 -8.16 1.21
CA ALA A 105 9.67 -9.45 1.14
C ALA A 105 8.61 -10.53 1.38
N ARG A 106 8.33 -11.33 0.35
CA ARG A 106 7.48 -12.52 0.47
C ARG A 106 8.39 -13.74 0.49
N LEU A 107 8.31 -14.52 1.58
CA LEU A 107 8.98 -15.82 1.73
C LEU A 107 8.23 -16.91 0.98
#